data_AF-A0A959JEL5-F1
#
_entry.id   AF-A0A959JEL5-F1
#
_cell.length_a   1.000
_cell.length_b   1.000
_cell.length_c   1.000
_cell.angle_alpha   90.00
_cell.angle_beta   90.00
_cell.angle_gamma   90.00
#
_symmetry.space_group_name_H-M   'P 1'
#
loop_
_entity.id
_entity.type
_entity.pdbx_description
1 polymer ?
#
loop_
_entity_poly.entity_id
_entity_poly.type
_entity_poly.pdbx_seq_one_letter_code
_entity_poly.pdbx_strand_id
1 'polypeptide(L)'
;MEAIYLAFANHQNERLDNLTREDREINEILSSRIQKQQLTVLRDSYSSIESMTGYLSKFRNDLRLFHYGGHAGSDVLILDQEKARSEGLSQLLGSCKSLRLVFLNGCSTKSQVQGLLELGIPVVIATRCAIEDTSATQFAIEFYRAMDDRQSIREAFNTSKAKLLTSLEKHIDFYETLPEWGEVSEEDIPWGLYTNGESREALDWKFPQTSQNEIVIKSGSDRPNVTAHTVNDVLVQVLVQELSKYSKKLQMLKMMAEDEETREDVDIREFRGAIVDALPAPVAEQIRKLFAATPETQNTGIDTISMARLQQLIITYDSITLLITYTLLSQLWDLKFQKPELEIPESTITELTTFFSQDDKSVKSYDHARLIEELLLFFDQLKIEYFIDELKTLKVAFAQKGAFFESHQYLTAMKKRVLLNDPPIGPDEIENVCLETESHLANIFQHGGFFAKYKMTTIKNIDLIKRRNRKPKYKHYLVNLDNVTQGFIDANDEFEIFTDSRSVIFLKSKKDIQEYLNLTPFLIDENAYTGDAKTKLYYYNFFKKESNTLSYTFSNNWSEHLEVSETSYPEILEEFQELKEQIIGTTT
;
A
#
# COMPACT_ATOMS: atom_id res chain seq x y z
N MET A 1 4.64 -10.08 -14.52
CA MET A 1 3.30 -10.22 -13.92
C MET A 1 2.28 -9.93 -14.99
N GLU A 2 1.24 -10.76 -15.15
CA GLU A 2 0.27 -10.57 -16.25
C GLU A 2 -0.56 -9.30 -16.04
N ALA A 3 -0.59 -8.44 -17.06
CA ALA A 3 -1.31 -7.18 -17.02
C ALA A 3 -2.60 -7.25 -17.83
N ILE A 4 -3.65 -6.63 -17.33
CA ILE A 4 -4.86 -6.31 -18.08
C ILE A 4 -5.06 -4.80 -18.07
N TYR A 5 -5.53 -4.25 -19.19
CA TYR A 5 -5.79 -2.83 -19.32
C TYR A 5 -7.28 -2.60 -19.54
N LEU A 6 -7.91 -1.86 -18.62
CA LEU A 6 -9.31 -1.47 -18.65
C LEU A 6 -9.41 0.01 -19.00
N ALA A 7 -9.72 0.30 -20.26
CA ALA A 7 -9.87 1.63 -20.80
C ALA A 7 -11.35 2.01 -20.91
N PHE A 8 -11.78 3.04 -20.17
CA PHE A 8 -13.15 3.55 -20.21
C PHE A 8 -13.17 4.98 -20.74
N ALA A 9 -14.09 5.25 -21.67
CA ALA A 9 -14.33 6.57 -22.24
C ALA A 9 -15.36 7.39 -21.43
N ASN A 10 -15.22 7.47 -20.10
CA ASN A 10 -16.05 8.41 -19.35
C ASN A 10 -15.61 9.85 -19.65
N HIS A 11 -16.57 10.78 -19.59
CA HIS A 11 -16.24 12.21 -19.62
C HIS A 11 -16.08 12.78 -18.22
N GLN A 12 -15.09 13.67 -18.04
CA GLN A 12 -14.86 14.35 -16.76
C GLN A 12 -16.03 15.27 -16.36
N ASN A 13 -16.76 15.82 -17.33
CA ASN A 13 -17.81 16.81 -17.13
C ASN A 13 -19.25 16.25 -17.16
N GLU A 14 -19.49 15.15 -17.89
CA GLU A 14 -20.79 14.45 -17.97
C GLU A 14 -20.55 12.95 -17.90
N ARG A 15 -20.61 12.37 -16.70
CA ARG A 15 -20.37 10.94 -16.50
C ARG A 15 -21.49 10.12 -17.12
N LEU A 16 -21.12 9.07 -17.84
CA LEU A 16 -22.05 8.06 -18.34
C LEU A 16 -22.29 7.04 -17.22
N ASP A 17 -23.48 7.04 -16.63
CA ASP A 17 -23.79 6.24 -15.43
C ASP A 17 -23.50 4.74 -15.61
N ASN A 18 -23.87 4.18 -16.77
CA ASN A 18 -23.64 2.78 -17.09
C ASN A 18 -22.14 2.46 -17.24
N LEU A 19 -21.38 3.33 -17.89
CA LEU A 19 -19.94 3.14 -18.05
C LEU A 19 -19.18 3.32 -16.73
N THR A 20 -19.63 4.25 -15.89
CA THR A 20 -19.15 4.43 -14.51
C THR A 20 -19.44 3.19 -13.66
N ARG A 21 -20.62 2.58 -13.84
CA ARG A 21 -21.00 1.33 -13.17
C ARG A 21 -20.17 0.15 -13.67
N GLU A 22 -19.96 0.02 -14.97
CA GLU A 22 -19.11 -1.02 -15.58
C GLU A 22 -17.70 -0.95 -15.00
N ASP A 23 -17.09 0.23 -15.01
CA ASP A 23 -15.75 0.48 -14.45
C ASP A 23 -15.66 0.11 -12.96
N ARG A 24 -16.60 0.61 -12.14
CA ARG A 24 -16.62 0.32 -10.70
C ARG A 24 -16.78 -1.17 -10.41
N GLU A 25 -17.77 -1.82 -11.01
CA GLU A 25 -18.11 -3.23 -10.71
C GLU A 25 -17.02 -4.19 -11.21
N ILE A 26 -16.44 -3.95 -12.38
CA ILE A 26 -15.32 -4.77 -12.87
C ILE A 26 -14.12 -4.63 -11.92
N ASN A 27 -13.83 -3.41 -11.46
CA ASN A 27 -12.76 -3.19 -10.49
C ASN A 27 -13.03 -3.89 -9.15
N GLU A 28 -14.28 -3.88 -8.67
CA GLU A 28 -14.70 -4.61 -7.47
C GLU A 28 -14.55 -6.13 -7.63
N ILE A 29 -14.98 -6.70 -8.76
CA ILE A 29 -14.82 -8.13 -9.06
C ILE A 29 -13.35 -8.55 -9.04
N LEU A 30 -12.47 -7.74 -9.63
CA LEU A 30 -11.05 -8.07 -9.75
C LEU A 30 -10.23 -7.71 -8.50
N SER A 31 -10.82 -7.01 -7.52
CA SER A 31 -10.13 -6.52 -6.33
C SER A 31 -9.37 -7.62 -5.59
N SER A 32 -9.97 -8.80 -5.40
CA SER A 32 -9.30 -9.93 -4.73
C SER A 32 -8.07 -10.42 -5.47
N ARG A 33 -8.08 -10.40 -6.81
CA ARG A 33 -6.94 -10.83 -7.64
C ARG A 33 -5.84 -9.78 -7.71
N ILE A 34 -6.22 -8.50 -7.71
CA ILE A 34 -5.29 -7.37 -7.59
C ILE A 34 -4.56 -7.47 -6.24
N GLN A 35 -5.31 -7.67 -5.15
CA GLN A 35 -4.77 -7.85 -3.79
C GLN A 35 -3.80 -9.02 -3.69
N LYS A 36 -4.14 -10.17 -4.29
CA LYS A 36 -3.30 -11.37 -4.32
C LYS A 36 -2.11 -11.27 -5.30
N GLN A 37 -1.90 -10.13 -5.96
CA GLN A 37 -0.89 -9.95 -7.02
C GLN A 37 -0.98 -11.00 -8.15
N GLN A 38 -2.16 -11.57 -8.37
CA GLN A 38 -2.39 -12.54 -9.45
C GLN A 38 -2.48 -11.80 -10.79
N LEU A 39 -3.02 -10.59 -10.80
CA LEU A 39 -3.19 -9.74 -11.97
C LEU A 39 -2.74 -8.31 -11.67
N THR A 40 -2.05 -7.70 -12.61
CA THR A 40 -1.89 -6.24 -12.65
C THR A 40 -3.07 -5.66 -13.43
N VAL A 41 -3.92 -4.87 -12.78
CA VAL A 41 -5.04 -4.18 -13.44
C VAL A 41 -4.66 -2.72 -13.66
N LEU A 42 -4.51 -2.33 -14.92
CA LEU A 42 -4.31 -0.96 -15.33
C LEU A 42 -5.70 -0.36 -15.57
N ARG A 43 -6.18 0.45 -14.63
CA ARG A 43 -7.51 1.07 -14.72
C ARG A 43 -7.38 2.49 -15.22
N ASP A 44 -8.07 2.81 -16.30
CA ASP A 44 -8.08 4.14 -16.92
C ASP A 44 -9.52 4.58 -17.19
N SER A 45 -10.13 5.15 -16.14
CA SER A 45 -11.54 5.54 -16.14
C SER A 45 -11.87 6.68 -17.11
N TYR A 46 -10.87 7.46 -17.55
CA TYR A 46 -10.99 8.64 -18.41
C TYR A 46 -9.96 8.58 -19.54
N SER A 47 -10.01 7.50 -20.32
CA SER A 47 -8.96 7.18 -21.29
C SER A 47 -8.75 8.27 -22.33
N SER A 48 -7.48 8.61 -22.61
CA SER A 48 -7.03 9.52 -23.67
C SER A 48 -6.04 8.84 -24.61
N ILE A 49 -5.68 9.45 -25.75
CA ILE A 49 -4.67 8.87 -26.64
C ILE A 49 -3.31 8.77 -25.92
N GLU A 50 -2.96 9.77 -25.11
CA GLU A 50 -1.71 9.80 -24.35
C GLU A 50 -1.65 8.69 -23.29
N SER A 51 -2.69 8.53 -22.47
CA SER A 51 -2.72 7.49 -21.43
C SER A 51 -2.68 6.10 -22.07
N MET A 52 -3.47 5.88 -23.11
CA MET A 52 -3.56 4.61 -23.84
C MET A 52 -2.23 4.23 -24.48
N THR A 53 -1.60 5.14 -25.23
CA THR A 53 -0.29 4.90 -25.84
C THR A 53 0.79 4.67 -24.79
N GLY A 54 0.74 5.39 -23.67
CA GLY A 54 1.65 5.23 -22.53
C GLY A 54 1.54 3.84 -21.90
N TYR A 55 0.32 3.39 -21.57
CA TYR A 55 0.09 2.07 -20.98
C TYR A 55 0.46 0.93 -21.94
N LEU A 56 0.01 0.99 -23.20
CA LEU A 56 0.34 -0.02 -24.20
C LEU A 56 1.85 -0.13 -24.45
N SER A 57 2.57 0.99 -24.46
CA SER A 57 4.03 0.99 -24.61
C SER A 57 4.76 0.44 -23.39
N LYS A 58 4.32 0.83 -22.18
CA LYS A 58 4.94 0.44 -20.91
C LYS A 58 4.75 -1.05 -20.61
N PHE A 59 3.56 -1.58 -20.89
CA PHE A 59 3.18 -2.97 -20.57
C PHE A 59 3.17 -3.90 -21.78
N ARG A 60 3.79 -3.50 -22.90
CA ARG A 60 3.77 -4.22 -24.18
C ARG A 60 4.10 -5.72 -24.09
N ASN A 61 4.98 -6.11 -23.17
CA ASN A 61 5.45 -7.49 -23.02
C ASN A 61 4.57 -8.31 -22.05
N ASP A 62 3.81 -7.65 -21.18
CA ASP A 62 3.08 -8.26 -20.07
C ASP A 62 1.55 -8.21 -20.25
N LEU A 63 1.07 -7.38 -21.17
CA LEU A 63 -0.35 -7.19 -21.45
C LEU A 63 -0.97 -8.46 -22.05
N ARG A 64 -1.97 -9.02 -21.35
CA ARG A 64 -2.73 -10.22 -21.73
C ARG A 64 -4.14 -9.90 -22.21
N LEU A 65 -4.76 -8.86 -21.66
CA LEU A 65 -6.13 -8.47 -21.98
C LEU A 65 -6.22 -6.96 -22.13
N PHE A 66 -6.84 -6.51 -23.22
CA PHE A 66 -7.24 -5.11 -23.40
C PHE A 66 -8.76 -5.03 -23.45
N HIS A 67 -9.35 -4.23 -22.58
CA HIS A 67 -10.78 -3.94 -22.53
C HIS A 67 -11.00 -2.47 -22.85
N TYR A 68 -11.94 -2.22 -23.75
CA TYR A 68 -12.42 -0.88 -24.03
C TYR A 68 -13.93 -0.82 -23.81
N GLY A 69 -14.37 0.08 -22.92
CA GLY A 69 -15.77 0.44 -22.73
C GLY A 69 -16.03 1.87 -23.18
N GLY A 70 -16.96 2.07 -24.10
CA GLY A 70 -17.30 3.41 -24.58
C GLY A 70 -17.98 3.44 -25.95
N HIS A 71 -18.26 4.63 -26.45
CA HIS A 71 -18.82 4.80 -27.78
C HIS A 71 -17.75 4.53 -28.86
N ALA A 72 -18.08 3.71 -29.85
CA ALA A 72 -17.21 3.43 -30.99
C ALA A 72 -17.93 3.73 -32.31
N GLY A 73 -17.14 4.09 -33.31
CA GLY A 73 -17.56 4.18 -34.72
C GLY A 73 -16.82 3.15 -35.58
N SER A 74 -17.13 3.12 -36.88
CA SER A 74 -16.52 2.16 -37.81
C SER A 74 -15.00 2.18 -37.82
N ASP A 75 -14.38 3.37 -37.70
CA ASP A 75 -12.92 3.53 -37.85
C ASP A 75 -12.27 4.31 -36.69
N VAL A 76 -13.02 4.55 -35.62
CA VAL A 76 -12.54 5.30 -34.44
C VAL A 76 -13.11 4.74 -33.14
N LEU A 77 -12.32 4.77 -32.07
CA LEU A 77 -12.82 4.73 -30.69
C LEU A 77 -12.98 6.17 -30.17
N ILE A 78 -14.11 6.47 -29.54
CA ILE A 78 -14.35 7.78 -28.93
C ILE A 78 -13.79 7.73 -27.52
N LEU A 79 -12.80 8.59 -27.26
CA LEU A 79 -12.19 8.79 -25.95
C LEU A 79 -12.77 10.08 -25.33
N ASP A 80 -12.38 10.45 -24.10
CA ASP A 80 -13.00 11.57 -23.38
C ASP A 80 -13.14 12.84 -24.25
N GLN A 81 -12.05 13.33 -24.84
CA GLN A 81 -12.07 14.53 -25.69
C GLN A 81 -11.50 14.30 -27.11
N GLU A 82 -11.25 13.04 -27.47
CA GLU A 82 -10.47 12.69 -28.64
C GLU A 82 -11.05 11.48 -29.39
N LYS A 83 -10.63 11.30 -30.64
CA LYS A 83 -10.98 10.12 -31.44
C LYS A 83 -9.71 9.36 -31.77
N ALA A 84 -9.56 8.17 -31.21
CA ALA A 84 -8.45 7.28 -31.54
C ALA A 84 -8.77 6.52 -32.84
N ARG A 85 -7.91 6.64 -33.86
CA ARG A 85 -8.09 5.90 -35.12
C ARG A 85 -7.79 4.42 -34.93
N SER A 86 -8.69 3.57 -35.42
CA SER A 86 -8.60 2.11 -35.25
C SER A 86 -7.33 1.51 -35.86
N GLU A 87 -6.80 2.08 -36.95
CA GLU A 87 -5.55 1.62 -37.58
C GLU A 87 -4.35 1.73 -36.63
N GLY A 88 -4.13 2.90 -36.03
CA GLY A 88 -3.01 3.13 -35.11
C GLY A 88 -3.15 2.31 -33.82
N LEU A 89 -4.37 2.19 -33.29
CA LEU A 89 -4.63 1.35 -32.12
C LEU A 89 -4.37 -0.13 -32.42
N SER A 90 -4.82 -0.63 -33.57
CA SER A 90 -4.60 -2.02 -33.96
C SER A 90 -3.11 -2.32 -34.08
N GLN A 91 -2.31 -1.41 -34.65
CA GLN A 91 -0.85 -1.54 -34.71
C GLN A 91 -0.20 -1.58 -33.32
N LEU A 92 -0.65 -0.74 -32.39
CA LEU A 92 -0.15 -0.75 -31.01
C LEU A 92 -0.50 -2.06 -30.30
N LEU A 93 -1.74 -2.52 -30.39
CA LEU A 93 -2.17 -3.80 -29.80
C LEU A 93 -1.45 -5.00 -30.45
N GLY A 94 -1.25 -4.99 -31.78
CA GLY A 94 -0.49 -6.00 -32.50
C GLY A 94 1.02 -6.04 -32.16
N SER A 95 1.53 -4.96 -31.56
CA SER A 95 2.90 -4.92 -31.00
C SER A 95 2.99 -5.64 -29.65
N CYS A 96 1.88 -5.80 -28.93
CA CYS A 96 1.80 -6.50 -27.66
C CYS A 96 1.75 -8.03 -27.87
N LYS A 97 2.91 -8.67 -28.04
CA LYS A 97 3.00 -10.11 -28.39
C LYS A 97 2.42 -11.07 -27.35
N SER A 98 2.23 -10.61 -26.12
CA SER A 98 1.63 -11.38 -25.03
C SER A 98 0.11 -11.33 -24.98
N LEU A 99 -0.52 -10.48 -25.80
CA LEU A 99 -1.95 -10.21 -25.80
C LEU A 99 -2.73 -11.47 -26.19
N ARG A 100 -3.71 -11.85 -25.37
CA ARG A 100 -4.59 -13.01 -25.57
C ARG A 100 -5.98 -12.59 -26.01
N LEU A 101 -6.49 -11.50 -25.44
CA LEU A 101 -7.84 -11.02 -25.68
C LEU A 101 -7.89 -9.50 -25.87
N VAL A 102 -8.63 -9.08 -26.89
CA VAL A 102 -9.15 -7.70 -27.01
C VAL A 102 -10.67 -7.75 -26.85
N PHE A 103 -11.22 -7.04 -25.87
CA PHE A 103 -12.65 -6.88 -25.67
C PHE A 103 -13.06 -5.44 -25.95
N LEU A 104 -13.72 -5.23 -27.10
CA LEU A 104 -14.29 -3.95 -27.51
C LEU A 104 -15.78 -3.90 -27.16
N ASN A 105 -16.09 -3.37 -25.98
CA ASN A 105 -17.44 -3.19 -25.47
C ASN A 105 -18.00 -1.81 -25.89
N GLY A 106 -18.22 -1.64 -27.19
CA GLY A 106 -18.76 -0.42 -27.80
C GLY A 106 -19.38 -0.69 -29.17
N CYS A 107 -20.33 0.14 -29.61
CA CYS A 107 -21.12 -0.07 -30.84
C CYS A 107 -20.26 -0.17 -32.12
N SER A 108 -20.64 -1.06 -33.06
CA SER A 108 -20.18 -1.07 -34.46
C SER A 108 -18.66 -1.25 -34.69
N THR A 109 -18.05 -2.28 -34.07
CA THR A 109 -16.59 -2.51 -34.10
C THR A 109 -16.13 -3.57 -35.12
N LYS A 110 -16.99 -4.01 -36.06
CA LYS A 110 -16.72 -5.12 -37.01
C LYS A 110 -15.48 -4.92 -37.88
N SER A 111 -15.27 -3.75 -38.47
CA SER A 111 -14.09 -3.42 -39.30
C SER A 111 -12.78 -3.52 -38.50
N GLN A 112 -12.85 -3.22 -37.20
CA GLN A 112 -11.69 -3.27 -36.30
C GLN A 112 -11.29 -4.71 -35.98
N VAL A 113 -12.27 -5.63 -35.87
CA VAL A 113 -12.02 -7.06 -35.61
C VAL A 113 -11.09 -7.66 -36.65
N GLN A 114 -11.32 -7.39 -37.94
CA GLN A 114 -10.49 -7.94 -39.01
C GLN A 114 -9.04 -7.46 -38.90
N GLY A 115 -8.83 -6.15 -38.74
CA GLY A 115 -7.48 -5.59 -38.60
C GLY A 115 -6.73 -6.13 -37.38
N LEU A 116 -7.43 -6.32 -36.25
CA LEU A 116 -6.85 -6.91 -35.04
C LEU A 116 -6.43 -8.37 -35.26
N LEU A 117 -7.27 -9.18 -35.90
CA LEU A 117 -6.97 -10.58 -36.19
C LEU A 117 -5.82 -10.74 -37.21
N GLU A 118 -5.78 -9.89 -38.25
CA GLU A 118 -4.69 -9.87 -39.25
C GLU A 118 -3.34 -9.51 -38.63
N LEU A 119 -3.33 -8.71 -37.56
CA LEU A 119 -2.13 -8.36 -36.80
C LEU A 119 -1.70 -9.43 -35.78
N GLY A 120 -2.38 -10.58 -35.77
CA GLY A 120 -2.02 -11.75 -34.97
C GLY A 120 -2.60 -11.74 -33.56
N ILE A 121 -3.63 -10.93 -33.27
CA ILE A 121 -4.32 -10.96 -31.98
C ILE A 121 -5.15 -12.24 -31.89
N PRO A 122 -4.97 -13.08 -30.85
CA PRO A 122 -5.57 -14.43 -30.81
C PRO A 122 -7.10 -14.45 -30.73
N VAL A 123 -7.67 -13.58 -29.88
CA VAL A 123 -9.11 -13.53 -29.61
C VAL A 123 -9.57 -12.08 -29.54
N VAL A 124 -10.71 -11.80 -30.18
CA VAL A 124 -11.39 -10.51 -30.12
C VAL A 124 -12.85 -10.73 -29.74
N ILE A 125 -13.34 -10.04 -28.72
CA ILE A 125 -14.77 -9.90 -28.41
C ILE A 125 -15.19 -8.50 -28.86
N ALA A 126 -16.22 -8.41 -29.70
CA ALA A 126 -16.65 -7.16 -30.29
C ALA A 126 -18.13 -7.20 -30.68
N THR A 127 -18.73 -6.02 -30.85
CA THR A 127 -20.14 -5.86 -31.22
C THR A 127 -20.31 -5.69 -32.74
N ARG A 128 -21.46 -6.08 -33.30
CA ARG A 128 -21.77 -5.90 -34.74
C ARG A 128 -22.84 -4.85 -35.01
N CYS A 129 -23.75 -4.62 -34.08
CA CYS A 129 -24.79 -3.61 -34.17
C CYS A 129 -24.75 -2.66 -32.97
N ALA A 130 -25.62 -1.66 -32.98
CA ALA A 130 -25.83 -0.81 -31.81
C ALA A 130 -26.41 -1.65 -30.66
N ILE A 131 -25.83 -1.47 -29.48
CA ILE A 131 -26.24 -2.15 -28.25
C ILE A 131 -26.75 -1.14 -27.22
N GLU A 132 -27.66 -1.57 -26.36
CA GLU A 132 -28.11 -0.74 -25.23
C GLU A 132 -27.01 -0.71 -24.15
N ASP A 133 -26.71 0.47 -23.61
CA ASP A 133 -25.67 0.67 -22.59
C ASP A 133 -25.83 -0.25 -21.38
N THR A 134 -27.06 -0.48 -20.92
CA THR A 134 -27.37 -1.37 -19.78
C THR A 134 -26.98 -2.81 -20.07
N SER A 135 -27.25 -3.28 -21.29
CA SER A 135 -26.85 -4.62 -21.77
C SER A 135 -25.34 -4.71 -21.93
N ALA A 136 -24.69 -3.64 -22.38
CA ALA A 136 -23.24 -3.56 -22.51
C ALA A 136 -22.53 -3.72 -21.17
N THR A 137 -22.96 -2.94 -20.18
CA THR A 137 -22.47 -2.99 -18.82
C THR A 137 -22.72 -4.36 -18.21
N GLN A 138 -23.92 -4.90 -18.33
CA GLN A 138 -24.27 -6.20 -17.76
C GLN A 138 -23.46 -7.35 -18.38
N PHE A 139 -23.26 -7.34 -19.70
CA PHE A 139 -22.48 -8.37 -20.38
C PHE A 139 -21.01 -8.36 -19.93
N ALA A 140 -20.40 -7.17 -19.82
CA ALA A 140 -19.03 -7.03 -19.33
C ALA A 140 -18.89 -7.47 -17.86
N ILE A 141 -19.80 -7.04 -16.98
CA ILE A 141 -19.81 -7.44 -15.56
C ILE A 141 -19.86 -8.97 -15.43
N GLU A 142 -20.79 -9.62 -16.15
CA GLU A 142 -20.90 -11.09 -16.07
C GLU A 142 -19.69 -11.80 -16.69
N PHE A 143 -19.05 -11.20 -17.69
CA PHE A 143 -17.83 -11.75 -18.30
C PHE A 143 -16.69 -11.76 -17.28
N TYR A 144 -16.45 -10.64 -16.60
CA TYR A 144 -15.40 -10.58 -15.59
C TYR A 144 -15.73 -11.42 -14.35
N ARG A 145 -17.01 -11.54 -13.94
CA ARG A 145 -17.42 -12.49 -12.88
C ARG A 145 -17.07 -13.92 -13.24
N ALA A 146 -17.35 -14.33 -14.48
CA ALA A 146 -17.05 -15.69 -14.93
C ALA A 146 -15.53 -15.93 -15.02
N MET A 147 -14.77 -14.96 -15.56
CA MET A 147 -13.30 -15.04 -15.59
C MET A 147 -12.70 -15.11 -14.18
N ASP A 148 -13.24 -14.33 -13.24
CA ASP A 148 -12.85 -14.38 -11.82
C ASP A 148 -13.19 -15.74 -11.18
N ASP A 149 -14.32 -16.34 -11.55
CA ASP A 149 -14.73 -17.70 -11.18
C ASP A 149 -14.00 -18.81 -11.97
N ARG A 150 -12.77 -18.53 -12.41
CA ARG A 150 -11.84 -19.50 -13.04
C ARG A 150 -12.35 -20.08 -14.37
N GLN A 151 -13.29 -19.42 -15.03
CA GLN A 151 -13.72 -19.78 -16.36
C GLN A 151 -12.71 -19.26 -17.41
N SER A 152 -12.57 -20.01 -18.51
CA SER A 152 -11.80 -19.58 -19.68
C SER A 152 -12.53 -18.47 -20.43
N ILE A 153 -11.85 -17.81 -21.38
CA ILE A 153 -12.49 -16.80 -22.24
C ILE A 153 -13.76 -17.35 -22.92
N ARG A 154 -13.70 -18.59 -23.42
CA ARG A 154 -14.85 -19.27 -24.04
C ARG A 154 -15.99 -19.48 -23.05
N GLU A 155 -15.68 -20.06 -21.90
CA GLU A 155 -16.66 -20.35 -20.85
C GLU A 155 -17.29 -19.05 -20.33
N ALA A 156 -16.48 -18.01 -20.10
CA ALA A 156 -16.92 -16.70 -19.63
C ALA A 156 -17.83 -16.01 -20.64
N PHE A 157 -17.47 -16.01 -21.93
CA PHE A 157 -18.33 -15.48 -22.99
C PHE A 157 -19.70 -16.19 -23.03
N ASN A 158 -19.69 -17.53 -22.96
CA ASN A 158 -20.91 -18.33 -22.98
C ASN A 158 -21.77 -18.14 -21.72
N THR A 159 -21.15 -17.98 -20.56
CA THR A 159 -21.85 -17.65 -19.30
C THR A 159 -22.49 -16.26 -19.37
N SER A 160 -21.78 -15.24 -19.86
CA SER A 160 -22.33 -13.89 -20.05
C SER A 160 -23.50 -13.89 -21.02
N LYS A 161 -23.35 -14.62 -22.13
CA LYS A 161 -24.43 -14.86 -23.11
C LYS A 161 -25.67 -15.46 -22.44
N ALA A 162 -25.51 -16.55 -21.71
CA ALA A 162 -26.63 -17.26 -21.08
C ALA A 162 -27.35 -16.39 -20.04
N LYS A 163 -26.58 -15.65 -19.22
CA LYS A 163 -27.13 -14.73 -18.21
C LYS A 163 -27.87 -13.56 -18.85
N LEU A 164 -27.30 -12.96 -19.90
CA LEU A 164 -27.94 -11.86 -20.61
C LEU A 164 -29.24 -12.32 -21.27
N LEU A 165 -29.26 -13.49 -21.93
CA LEU A 165 -30.46 -14.10 -22.52
C LEU A 165 -31.55 -14.42 -21.48
N THR A 166 -31.16 -14.73 -20.24
CA THR A 166 -32.13 -14.97 -19.16
C THR A 166 -32.78 -13.68 -18.69
N SER A 167 -32.07 -12.54 -18.77
CA SER A 167 -32.54 -11.23 -18.31
C SER A 167 -33.31 -10.42 -19.37
N LEU A 168 -33.30 -10.84 -20.63
CA LEU A 168 -33.89 -10.10 -21.73
C LEU A 168 -35.19 -10.72 -22.24
N GLU A 169 -36.16 -9.87 -22.59
CA GLU A 169 -37.42 -10.30 -23.22
C GLU A 169 -37.29 -10.54 -24.73
N LYS A 170 -36.19 -10.10 -25.35
CA LYS A 170 -35.92 -10.21 -26.81
C LYS A 170 -34.86 -11.28 -27.09
N HIS A 171 -35.04 -11.98 -28.21
CA HIS A 171 -34.05 -12.95 -28.71
C HIS A 171 -32.76 -12.24 -29.11
N ILE A 172 -31.61 -12.74 -28.64
CA ILE A 172 -30.29 -12.25 -29.04
C ILE A 172 -29.49 -13.42 -29.60
N ASP A 173 -28.99 -13.27 -30.83
CA ASP A 173 -28.11 -14.26 -31.43
C ASP A 173 -26.63 -13.98 -31.10
N PHE A 174 -25.87 -15.04 -30.85
CA PHE A 174 -24.43 -14.98 -30.57
C PHE A 174 -23.68 -15.98 -31.44
N TYR A 175 -22.42 -15.69 -31.75
CA TYR A 175 -21.66 -16.45 -32.73
C TYR A 175 -20.23 -16.77 -32.28
N GLU A 176 -19.79 -18.02 -32.47
CA GLU A 176 -18.50 -18.55 -31.96
C GLU A 176 -17.39 -18.72 -33.02
N THR A 177 -17.64 -18.56 -34.33
CA THR A 177 -16.59 -18.77 -35.38
C THR A 177 -16.88 -18.04 -36.69
N LEU A 178 -16.16 -16.95 -37.04
CA LEU A 178 -16.25 -16.19 -38.32
C LEU A 178 -16.97 -16.94 -39.46
N PRO A 179 -18.17 -16.51 -39.92
CA PRO A 179 -18.77 -17.15 -41.07
C PRO A 179 -17.89 -16.84 -42.27
N GLU A 180 -17.76 -17.79 -43.20
CA GLU A 180 -17.30 -17.44 -44.55
C GLU A 180 -18.12 -16.25 -45.05
N TRP A 181 -17.44 -15.29 -45.66
CA TRP A 181 -18.03 -14.01 -46.05
C TRP A 181 -19.19 -14.23 -47.03
N GLY A 182 -20.42 -14.25 -46.51
CA GLY A 182 -21.63 -14.40 -47.30
C GLY A 182 -22.88 -14.50 -46.44
N GLU A 183 -23.72 -13.47 -46.54
CA GLU A 183 -25.15 -13.44 -46.13
C GLU A 183 -25.49 -13.74 -44.66
N VAL A 184 -25.41 -12.71 -43.81
CA VAL A 184 -26.25 -12.63 -42.60
C VAL A 184 -26.85 -11.22 -42.56
N SER A 185 -28.17 -11.14 -42.32
CA SER A 185 -28.95 -9.89 -42.30
C SER A 185 -28.41 -8.88 -41.29
N GLU A 186 -28.54 -7.59 -41.62
CA GLU A 186 -27.96 -6.45 -40.89
C GLU A 186 -28.56 -6.19 -39.49
N GLU A 187 -29.54 -6.95 -39.01
CA GLU A 187 -30.39 -6.50 -37.89
C GLU A 187 -30.25 -7.23 -36.53
N ASP A 188 -29.53 -8.35 -36.37
CA ASP A 188 -29.75 -9.21 -35.17
C ASP A 188 -28.52 -9.72 -34.38
N ILE A 189 -27.36 -9.02 -34.28
CA ILE A 189 -26.19 -9.59 -33.57
C ILE A 189 -25.38 -8.59 -32.71
N PRO A 190 -25.45 -8.63 -31.36
CA PRO A 190 -24.80 -7.62 -30.52
C PRO A 190 -23.39 -7.98 -30.02
N TRP A 191 -23.02 -9.25 -29.75
CA TRP A 191 -21.61 -9.63 -29.44
C TRP A 191 -21.16 -10.89 -30.18
N GLY A 192 -19.93 -10.85 -30.71
CA GLY A 192 -19.26 -12.00 -31.32
C GLY A 192 -17.93 -12.31 -30.66
N LEU A 193 -17.60 -13.60 -30.57
CA LEU A 193 -16.30 -14.11 -30.15
C LEU A 193 -15.52 -14.55 -31.39
N TYR A 194 -14.49 -13.80 -31.74
CA TYR A 194 -13.71 -13.97 -32.97
C TYR A 194 -12.31 -14.48 -32.66
N THR A 195 -11.81 -15.38 -33.49
CA THR A 195 -10.45 -15.94 -33.38
C THR A 195 -9.90 -16.22 -34.78
N ASN A 196 -8.57 -16.11 -34.95
CA ASN A 196 -7.93 -16.68 -36.12
C ASN A 196 -7.81 -18.21 -35.89
N GLY A 197 -8.14 -19.03 -36.88
CA GLY A 197 -8.30 -20.49 -36.67
C GLY A 197 -7.07 -21.21 -36.08
N GLU A 198 -5.89 -20.59 -36.16
CA GLU A 198 -4.61 -21.07 -35.63
C GLU A 198 -4.43 -20.83 -34.12
N SER A 199 -5.20 -19.92 -33.50
CA SER A 199 -5.06 -19.56 -32.08
C SER A 199 -6.20 -20.05 -31.18
N ARG A 200 -6.85 -21.16 -31.53
CA ARG A 200 -7.99 -21.71 -30.76
C ARG A 200 -7.66 -22.01 -29.30
N GLU A 201 -6.41 -22.35 -28.99
CA GLU A 201 -5.94 -22.58 -27.61
C GLU A 201 -6.04 -21.32 -26.73
N ALA A 202 -6.00 -20.12 -27.33
CA ALA A 202 -6.13 -18.87 -26.58
C ALA A 202 -7.54 -18.71 -25.98
N LEU A 203 -8.56 -19.37 -26.54
CA LEU A 203 -9.93 -19.36 -26.00
C LEU A 203 -10.04 -20.06 -24.65
N ASP A 204 -9.10 -20.95 -24.33
CA ASP A 204 -9.05 -21.70 -23.08
C ASP A 204 -8.20 -21.00 -22.00
N TRP A 205 -7.66 -19.81 -22.30
CA TRP A 205 -6.93 -18.99 -21.34
C TRP A 205 -7.85 -18.55 -20.20
N LYS A 206 -7.32 -18.62 -18.97
CA LYS A 206 -7.97 -18.27 -17.70
C LYS A 206 -7.11 -17.28 -16.95
N PHE A 207 -7.70 -16.52 -16.02
CA PHE A 207 -6.89 -15.72 -15.11
C PHE A 207 -5.95 -16.60 -14.27
N PRO A 208 -4.69 -16.13 -14.05
CA PRO A 208 -3.71 -16.85 -13.25
C PRO A 208 -4.22 -17.12 -11.84
N GLN A 209 -3.90 -18.30 -11.30
CA GLN A 209 -4.40 -18.78 -10.01
C GLN A 209 -3.42 -18.57 -8.86
N THR A 210 -2.15 -18.37 -9.18
CA THR A 210 -1.07 -18.12 -8.22
C THR A 210 -0.40 -16.82 -8.59
N SER A 211 -0.01 -16.05 -7.58
CA SER A 211 0.80 -14.86 -7.84
C SER A 211 2.18 -15.30 -8.32
N GLN A 212 2.78 -14.59 -9.28
CA GLN A 212 4.17 -14.88 -9.70
C GLN A 212 5.18 -14.63 -8.58
N ASN A 213 4.77 -13.98 -7.49
CA ASN A 213 5.57 -13.67 -6.31
C ASN A 213 5.08 -14.41 -5.04
N GLU A 214 4.20 -15.39 -5.19
CA GLU A 214 3.58 -16.11 -4.07
C GLU A 214 4.61 -17.09 -3.51
N ILE A 215 5.21 -16.73 -2.38
CA ILE A 215 5.94 -17.70 -1.56
C ILE A 215 4.87 -18.62 -0.98
N VAL A 216 4.78 -19.85 -1.48
CA VAL A 216 3.80 -20.80 -0.96
C VAL A 216 4.34 -21.36 0.36
N ILE A 217 3.96 -20.70 1.45
CA ILE A 217 4.33 -21.05 2.82
C ILE A 217 3.25 -21.98 3.39
N LYS A 218 3.60 -23.22 3.75
CA LYS A 218 2.64 -24.11 4.45
C LYS A 218 2.38 -23.54 5.84
N SER A 219 1.11 -23.25 6.15
CA SER A 219 0.69 -23.07 7.55
C SER A 219 0.83 -24.42 8.24
N GLY A 220 1.68 -24.52 9.27
CA GLY A 220 1.90 -25.72 10.08
C GLY A 220 0.70 -26.15 10.95
N SER A 221 -0.52 -25.81 10.54
CA SER A 221 -1.74 -26.31 11.14
C SER A 221 -2.53 -27.04 10.05
N ASP A 222 -2.49 -28.38 10.10
CA ASP A 222 -3.57 -29.21 9.57
C ASP A 222 -4.86 -28.83 10.30
N ARG A 223 -5.53 -27.77 9.83
CA ARG A 223 -6.92 -27.45 10.18
C ARG A 223 -7.77 -27.97 9.02
N PRO A 224 -8.45 -29.12 9.15
CA PRO A 224 -9.13 -29.77 8.04
C PRO A 224 -10.45 -29.11 7.63
N ASN A 225 -10.63 -27.80 7.84
CA ASN A 225 -11.79 -27.01 7.40
C ASN A 225 -11.48 -25.50 7.42
N VAL A 226 -10.66 -25.01 6.48
CA VAL A 226 -10.53 -23.56 6.22
C VAL A 226 -10.72 -23.31 4.74
N THR A 227 -11.95 -23.01 4.36
CA THR A 227 -12.30 -22.36 3.09
C THR A 227 -12.38 -20.83 3.24
N ALA A 228 -11.65 -20.23 4.18
CA ALA A 228 -11.78 -18.82 4.56
C ALA A 228 -10.45 -18.07 4.47
N HIS A 229 -10.49 -16.84 3.95
CA HIS A 229 -9.36 -15.92 3.79
C HIS A 229 -8.49 -15.84 5.05
N THR A 230 -7.21 -16.20 4.94
CA THR A 230 -6.22 -16.17 6.02
C THR A 230 -5.71 -14.75 6.22
N VAL A 231 -6.09 -14.16 7.36
CA VAL A 231 -5.65 -12.82 7.77
C VAL A 231 -4.13 -12.77 7.96
N ASN A 232 -3.53 -11.62 7.64
CA ASN A 232 -2.09 -11.35 7.57
C ASN A 232 -1.36 -11.89 6.34
N ASP A 233 -1.98 -12.65 5.43
CA ASP A 233 -1.24 -13.25 4.31
C ASP A 233 -0.67 -12.19 3.37
N VAL A 234 -1.47 -11.19 2.99
CA VAL A 234 -1.04 -10.10 2.11
C VAL A 234 0.05 -9.29 2.80
N LEU A 235 -0.15 -8.97 4.08
CA LEU A 235 0.81 -8.20 4.87
C LEU A 235 2.14 -8.95 5.03
N VAL A 236 2.10 -10.24 5.34
CA VAL A 236 3.31 -11.08 5.48
C VAL A 236 4.05 -11.15 4.15
N GLN A 237 3.37 -11.42 3.03
CA GLN A 237 4.02 -11.50 1.73
C GLN A 237 4.75 -10.22 1.37
N VAL A 238 4.09 -9.07 1.53
CA VAL A 238 4.71 -7.76 1.26
C VAL A 238 5.88 -7.50 2.20
N LEU A 239 5.73 -7.74 3.50
CA LEU A 239 6.81 -7.54 4.47
C LEU A 239 8.01 -8.45 4.19
N VAL A 240 7.81 -9.71 3.81
CA VAL A 240 8.93 -10.59 3.42
C VAL A 240 9.63 -10.06 2.19
N GLN A 241 8.88 -9.67 1.14
CA GLN A 241 9.44 -9.14 -0.09
C GLN A 241 10.28 -7.88 0.16
N GLU A 242 9.77 -6.97 0.99
CA GLU A 242 10.41 -5.67 1.24
C GLU A 242 11.55 -5.76 2.24
N LEU A 243 11.34 -6.41 3.38
CA LEU A 243 12.34 -6.47 4.44
C LEU A 243 13.48 -7.44 4.11
N SER A 244 13.29 -8.42 3.22
CA SER A 244 14.39 -9.27 2.73
C SER A 244 15.49 -8.50 2.00
N LYS A 245 15.21 -7.29 1.50
CA LYS A 245 16.21 -6.38 0.92
C LYS A 245 17.23 -5.89 1.96
N TYR A 246 16.84 -5.89 3.24
CA TYR A 246 17.63 -5.31 4.34
C TYR A 246 17.98 -6.33 5.45
N SER A 247 17.23 -7.43 5.57
CA SER A 247 17.43 -8.46 6.60
C SER A 247 17.96 -9.75 6.00
N LYS A 248 19.20 -10.13 6.39
CA LYS A 248 19.84 -11.38 5.96
C LYS A 248 19.03 -12.62 6.35
N LYS A 249 18.39 -12.61 7.52
CA LYS A 249 17.56 -13.72 8.00
C LYS A 249 16.34 -13.91 7.10
N LEU A 250 15.65 -12.83 6.75
CA LEU A 250 14.50 -12.89 5.84
C LEU A 250 14.91 -13.26 4.42
N GLN A 251 16.06 -12.78 3.95
CA GLN A 251 16.61 -13.16 2.65
C GLN A 251 16.87 -14.67 2.58
N MET A 252 17.48 -15.25 3.63
CA MET A 252 17.73 -16.69 3.71
C MET A 252 16.43 -17.49 3.76
N LEU A 253 15.47 -17.12 4.62
CA LEU A 253 14.18 -17.80 4.72
C LEU A 253 13.41 -17.73 3.39
N LYS A 254 13.44 -16.58 2.71
CA LYS A 254 12.83 -16.40 1.39
C LYS A 254 13.45 -17.34 0.35
N MET A 255 14.79 -17.41 0.29
CA MET A 255 15.49 -18.32 -0.62
C MET A 255 15.12 -19.79 -0.36
N MET A 256 15.09 -20.21 0.90
CA MET A 256 14.72 -21.58 1.26
C MET A 256 13.27 -21.92 0.89
N ALA A 257 12.35 -20.95 1.01
CA ALA A 257 10.94 -21.13 0.67
C ALA A 257 10.67 -21.10 -0.85
N GLU A 258 11.58 -20.55 -1.65
CA GLU A 258 11.53 -20.54 -3.11
C GLU A 258 12.14 -21.81 -3.74
N ASP A 259 12.98 -22.54 -2.99
CA ASP A 259 13.65 -23.77 -3.42
C ASP A 259 12.78 -25.02 -3.16
N GLU A 260 12.57 -25.85 -4.19
CA GLU A 260 11.71 -27.04 -4.11
C GLU A 260 12.17 -28.08 -3.08
N GLU A 261 13.48 -28.19 -2.81
CA GLU A 261 14.02 -29.17 -1.87
C GLU A 261 13.88 -28.71 -0.41
N THR A 262 14.02 -27.40 -0.15
CA THR A 262 14.03 -26.85 1.22
C THR A 262 12.73 -26.17 1.64
N ARG A 263 11.78 -25.98 0.72
CA ARG A 263 10.53 -25.26 1.00
C ARG A 263 9.67 -25.90 2.08
N GLU A 264 9.76 -27.22 2.27
CA GLU A 264 9.02 -27.91 3.34
C GLU A 264 9.61 -27.65 4.74
N ASP A 265 10.84 -27.15 4.83
CA ASP A 265 11.53 -26.88 6.10
C ASP A 265 11.19 -25.50 6.68
N VAL A 266 10.53 -24.61 5.92
CA VAL A 266 10.29 -23.22 6.32
C VAL A 266 8.88 -23.02 6.85
N ASP A 267 8.77 -22.71 8.15
CA ASP A 267 7.50 -22.40 8.81
C ASP A 267 7.14 -20.91 8.72
N ILE A 268 5.86 -20.58 8.51
CA ILE A 268 5.35 -19.20 8.56
C ILE A 268 5.70 -18.45 9.86
N ARG A 269 5.81 -19.18 10.97
CA ARG A 269 6.22 -18.63 12.28
C ARG A 269 7.64 -18.06 12.24
N GLU A 270 8.53 -18.66 11.47
CA GLU A 270 9.90 -18.17 11.28
C GLU A 270 9.92 -16.86 10.49
N PHE A 271 9.10 -16.77 9.43
CA PHE A 271 8.90 -15.52 8.70
C PHE A 271 8.33 -14.43 9.60
N ARG A 272 7.25 -14.72 10.34
CA ARG A 272 6.63 -13.76 11.28
C ARG A 272 7.63 -13.25 12.31
N GLY A 273 8.41 -14.15 12.92
CA GLY A 273 9.46 -13.77 13.87
C GLY A 273 10.54 -12.92 13.23
N ALA A 274 11.03 -13.30 12.04
CA ALA A 274 12.06 -12.57 11.33
C ALA A 274 11.60 -11.19 10.81
N ILE A 275 10.32 -11.02 10.47
CA ILE A 275 9.70 -9.72 10.15
C ILE A 275 9.73 -8.82 11.38
N VAL A 276 9.22 -9.33 12.52
CA VAL A 276 9.17 -8.57 13.77
C VAL A 276 10.57 -8.15 14.23
N ASP A 277 11.56 -9.04 14.13
CA ASP A 277 12.95 -8.75 14.52
C ASP A 277 13.65 -7.74 13.60
N ALA A 278 13.21 -7.61 12.35
CA ALA A 278 13.83 -6.73 11.37
C ALA A 278 13.39 -5.26 11.51
N LEU A 279 12.20 -5.00 12.06
CA LEU A 279 11.63 -3.66 12.19
C LEU A 279 12.03 -2.99 13.52
N PRO A 280 12.03 -1.65 13.59
CA PRO A 280 12.21 -0.94 14.86
C PRO A 280 11.06 -1.22 15.83
N ALA A 281 11.39 -1.32 17.12
CA ALA A 281 10.47 -1.70 18.19
C ALA A 281 9.07 -1.06 18.14
N PRO A 282 8.93 0.27 17.93
CA PRO A 282 7.62 0.90 17.97
C PRO A 282 6.62 0.32 16.95
N VAL A 283 7.12 -0.02 15.74
CA VAL A 283 6.33 -0.62 14.65
C VAL A 283 6.30 -2.14 14.78
N ALA A 284 7.43 -2.75 15.12
CA ALA A 284 7.57 -4.19 15.29
C ALA A 284 6.59 -4.77 16.32
N GLU A 285 6.36 -4.07 17.44
CA GLU A 285 5.38 -4.49 18.46
C GLU A 285 3.94 -4.52 17.92
N GLN A 286 3.56 -3.58 17.04
CA GLN A 286 2.21 -3.58 16.45
C GLN A 286 2.05 -4.73 15.45
N ILE A 287 3.07 -4.98 14.63
CA ILE A 287 3.10 -6.13 13.72
C ILE A 287 3.07 -7.45 14.51
N ARG A 288 3.80 -7.55 15.62
CA ARG A 288 3.80 -8.72 16.49
C ARG A 288 2.40 -9.02 17.03
N LYS A 289 1.63 -7.99 17.41
CA LYS A 289 0.23 -8.16 17.86
C LYS A 289 -0.68 -8.62 16.73
N LEU A 290 -0.51 -8.10 15.51
CA LEU A 290 -1.27 -8.57 14.33
C LEU A 290 -1.02 -10.05 14.04
N PHE A 291 0.19 -10.53 14.31
CA PHE A 291 0.60 -11.93 14.12
C PHE A 291 0.29 -12.85 15.30
N ALA A 292 -0.13 -12.30 16.44
CA ALA A 292 -0.37 -13.06 17.66
C ALA A 292 -1.60 -13.95 17.49
N ALA A 293 -1.40 -15.27 17.67
CA ALA A 293 -2.50 -16.22 17.66
C ALA A 293 -3.36 -16.06 18.93
N THR A 294 -4.68 -16.13 18.77
CA THR A 294 -5.61 -16.11 19.89
C THR A 294 -5.90 -17.54 20.34
N PRO A 295 -5.89 -17.83 21.66
CA PRO A 295 -6.27 -19.15 22.14
C PRO A 295 -7.67 -19.54 21.68
N GLU A 296 -7.89 -20.82 21.33
CA GLU A 296 -9.15 -21.35 20.78
C GLU A 296 -10.39 -21.08 21.65
N THR A 297 -10.19 -20.73 22.93
CA THR A 297 -11.24 -20.39 23.88
C THR A 297 -11.78 -18.95 23.75
N GLN A 298 -11.19 -18.10 22.89
CA GLN A 298 -11.58 -16.70 22.72
C GLN A 298 -11.81 -16.35 21.23
N ASN A 299 -13.07 -16.06 20.86
CA ASN A 299 -13.46 -15.66 19.50
C ASN A 299 -13.30 -14.14 19.23
N THR A 300 -12.57 -13.42 20.06
CA THR A 300 -12.37 -11.96 19.96
C THR A 300 -10.93 -11.59 19.61
N GLY A 301 -10.26 -12.48 18.89
CA GLY A 301 -8.84 -12.43 18.58
C GLY A 301 -8.43 -11.41 17.52
N ILE A 302 -7.17 -10.98 17.57
CA ILE A 302 -6.54 -10.12 16.54
C ILE A 302 -6.17 -10.95 15.28
N ASP A 303 -6.02 -12.27 15.41
CA ASP A 303 -5.79 -13.23 14.32
C ASP A 303 -7.07 -13.67 13.59
N THR A 304 -8.20 -13.05 13.92
CA THR A 304 -9.49 -13.24 13.23
C THR A 304 -10.08 -11.90 12.81
N ILE A 305 -10.97 -11.90 11.82
CA ILE A 305 -11.73 -10.71 11.42
C ILE A 305 -12.54 -10.20 12.62
N SER A 306 -12.22 -8.99 13.09
CA SER A 306 -12.86 -8.38 14.24
C SER A 306 -12.59 -6.87 14.29
N MET A 307 -13.41 -6.12 15.05
CA MET A 307 -13.12 -4.70 15.31
C MET A 307 -11.79 -4.49 16.05
N ALA A 308 -11.40 -5.43 16.92
CA ALA A 308 -10.11 -5.36 17.61
C ALA A 308 -8.94 -5.49 16.63
N ARG A 309 -9.06 -6.38 15.63
CA ARG A 309 -8.10 -6.47 14.54
C ARG A 309 -8.04 -5.19 13.72
N LEU A 310 -9.20 -4.65 13.33
CA LEU A 310 -9.26 -3.41 12.54
C LEU A 310 -8.59 -2.24 13.29
N GLN A 311 -8.86 -2.11 14.59
CA GLN A 311 -8.18 -1.15 15.45
C GLN A 311 -6.67 -1.35 15.45
N GLN A 312 -6.20 -2.60 15.57
CA GLN A 312 -4.77 -2.90 15.55
C GLN A 312 -4.12 -2.60 14.19
N LEU A 313 -4.83 -2.77 13.07
CA LEU A 313 -4.35 -2.37 11.74
C LEU A 313 -4.16 -0.84 11.65
N ILE A 314 -5.12 -0.06 12.14
CA ILE A 314 -5.03 1.41 12.20
C ILE A 314 -3.90 1.86 13.14
N ILE A 315 -3.75 1.25 14.31
CA ILE A 315 -2.62 1.53 15.23
C ILE A 315 -1.28 1.23 14.55
N THR A 316 -1.21 0.17 13.76
CA THR A 316 0.01 -0.18 13.01
C THR A 316 0.32 0.87 11.95
N TYR A 317 -0.70 1.35 11.23
CA TYR A 317 -0.59 2.46 10.28
C TYR A 317 -0.12 3.76 10.95
N ASP A 318 -0.74 4.15 12.07
CA ASP A 318 -0.32 5.36 12.78
C ASP A 318 1.12 5.20 13.31
N SER A 319 1.49 4.04 13.85
CA SER A 319 2.85 3.80 14.37
C SER A 319 3.95 4.00 13.31
N ILE A 320 3.78 3.47 12.10
CA ILE A 320 4.76 3.69 11.02
C ILE A 320 4.74 5.12 10.50
N THR A 321 3.56 5.74 10.42
CA THR A 321 3.42 7.11 9.93
C THR A 321 4.01 8.12 10.90
N LEU A 322 3.74 7.96 12.21
CA LEU A 322 4.36 8.74 13.28
C LEU A 322 5.87 8.60 13.28
N LEU A 323 6.39 7.39 13.09
CA LEU A 323 7.84 7.18 13.01
C LEU A 323 8.46 7.96 11.85
N ILE A 324 7.82 8.01 10.68
CA ILE A 324 8.27 8.83 9.54
C ILE A 324 8.19 10.32 9.89
N THR A 325 7.05 10.77 10.44
CA THR A 325 6.85 12.17 10.83
C THR A 325 7.92 12.63 11.83
N TYR A 326 8.15 11.88 12.90
CA TYR A 326 9.12 12.24 13.93
C TYR A 326 10.56 12.18 13.43
N THR A 327 10.88 11.25 12.52
CA THR A 327 12.19 11.26 11.84
C THR A 327 12.41 12.57 11.09
N LEU A 328 11.42 13.02 10.31
CA LEU A 328 11.51 14.26 9.55
C LEU A 328 11.55 15.50 10.45
N LEU A 329 10.73 15.54 11.50
CA LEU A 329 10.70 16.66 12.45
C LEU A 329 11.98 16.76 13.28
N SER A 330 12.54 15.65 13.74
CA SER A 330 13.84 15.62 14.41
C SER A 330 14.95 16.10 13.49
N GLN A 331 14.98 15.64 12.24
CA GLN A 331 15.96 16.11 11.28
C GLN A 331 15.80 17.62 10.99
N LEU A 332 14.55 18.11 10.89
CA LEU A 332 14.26 19.54 10.73
C LEU A 332 14.80 20.34 11.91
N TRP A 333 14.64 19.85 13.14
CA TRP A 333 15.15 20.50 14.33
C TRP A 333 16.68 20.60 14.32
N ASP A 334 17.37 19.49 14.06
CA ASP A 334 18.85 19.47 13.93
C ASP A 334 19.34 20.46 12.87
N LEU A 335 18.65 20.53 11.73
CA LEU A 335 18.98 21.46 10.65
C LEU A 335 18.79 22.91 11.06
N LYS A 336 17.69 23.22 11.76
CA LYS A 336 17.39 24.57 12.25
C LYS A 336 18.36 25.01 13.34
N PHE A 337 18.76 24.09 14.21
CA PHE A 337 19.80 24.33 15.22
C PHE A 337 21.17 24.60 14.58
N GLN A 338 21.57 23.79 13.59
CA GLN A 338 22.84 23.95 12.88
C GLN A 338 22.87 25.19 11.97
N LYS A 339 21.71 25.59 11.43
CA LYS A 339 21.52 26.73 10.53
C LYS A 339 20.34 27.58 11.00
N PRO A 340 20.51 28.43 12.03
CA PRO A 340 19.43 29.27 12.55
C PRO A 340 18.78 30.17 11.49
N GLU A 341 19.55 30.58 10.48
CA GLU A 341 19.13 31.38 9.33
C GLU A 341 18.29 30.64 8.29
N LEU A 342 18.12 29.31 8.43
CA LEU A 342 17.32 28.50 7.51
C LEU A 342 15.85 28.98 7.53
N GLU A 343 15.40 29.58 6.43
CA GLU A 343 14.01 30.00 6.28
C GLU A 343 13.13 28.79 5.94
N ILE A 344 12.10 28.59 6.76
CA ILE A 344 11.08 27.56 6.54
C ILE A 344 9.93 28.21 5.76
N PRO A 345 9.51 27.66 4.61
CA PRO A 345 8.41 28.20 3.82
C PRO A 345 7.11 28.36 4.62
N GLU A 346 6.31 29.38 4.30
CA GLU A 346 5.02 29.63 4.98
C GLU A 346 4.05 28.43 4.90
N SER A 347 4.07 27.68 3.80
CA SER A 347 3.28 26.44 3.65
C SER A 347 3.68 25.40 4.69
N THR A 348 4.98 25.18 4.87
CA THR A 348 5.53 24.25 5.84
C THR A 348 5.26 24.72 7.27
N ILE A 349 5.40 26.01 7.57
CA ILE A 349 5.05 26.59 8.87
C ILE A 349 3.56 26.39 9.19
N THR A 350 2.68 26.50 8.19
CA THR A 350 1.22 26.30 8.38
C THR A 350 0.92 24.86 8.80
N GLU A 351 1.52 23.87 8.14
CA GLU A 351 1.34 22.46 8.49
C GLU A 351 1.95 22.13 9.86
N LEU A 352 3.14 22.66 10.18
CA LEU A 352 3.77 22.51 11.49
C LEU A 352 2.93 23.14 12.61
N THR A 353 2.41 24.35 12.39
CA THR A 353 1.52 25.03 13.35
C THR A 353 0.26 24.21 13.58
N THR A 354 -0.29 23.61 12.52
CA THR A 354 -1.45 22.72 12.61
C THR A 354 -1.12 21.49 13.45
N PHE A 355 0.03 20.86 13.22
CA PHE A 355 0.50 19.71 14.01
C PHE A 355 0.69 20.04 15.50
N PHE A 356 1.36 21.15 15.83
CA PHE A 356 1.58 21.54 17.23
C PHE A 356 0.32 22.09 17.93
N SER A 357 -0.74 22.37 17.17
CA SER A 357 -2.02 22.84 17.68
C SER A 357 -3.05 21.73 17.90
N GLN A 358 -2.69 20.47 17.62
CA GLN A 358 -3.59 19.34 17.88
C GLN A 358 -3.93 19.21 19.37
N ASP A 359 -5.08 18.60 19.64
CA ASP A 359 -5.62 18.26 20.95
C ASP A 359 -6.16 16.82 20.96
N ASP A 360 -6.69 16.34 22.09
CA ASP A 360 -7.20 14.97 22.24
C ASP A 360 -8.27 14.57 21.20
N LYS A 361 -9.02 15.55 20.66
CA LYS A 361 -10.08 15.27 19.68
C LYS A 361 -9.53 15.29 18.26
N SER A 362 -8.83 16.37 17.92
CA SER A 362 -8.32 16.61 16.57
C SER A 362 -7.22 15.61 16.16
N VAL A 363 -6.38 15.18 17.11
CA VAL A 363 -5.30 14.19 16.85
C VAL A 363 -5.83 12.84 16.34
N LYS A 364 -7.04 12.45 16.75
CA LYS A 364 -7.69 11.18 16.34
C LYS A 364 -8.07 11.15 14.86
N SER A 365 -8.11 12.31 14.20
CA SER A 365 -8.38 12.46 12.77
C SER A 365 -7.25 13.15 12.01
N TYR A 366 -6.13 13.45 12.67
CA TYR A 366 -5.04 14.17 12.05
C TYR A 366 -4.35 13.35 10.95
N ASP A 367 -4.11 14.01 9.82
CA ASP A 367 -3.55 13.42 8.60
C ASP A 367 -2.05 13.71 8.51
N HIS A 368 -1.24 12.85 9.13
CA HIS A 368 0.22 12.98 9.11
C HIS A 368 0.83 12.92 7.70
N ALA A 369 0.12 12.33 6.72
CA ALA A 369 0.61 12.19 5.36
C ALA A 369 0.87 13.56 4.71
N ARG A 370 0.03 14.57 5.00
CA ARG A 370 0.21 15.94 4.50
C ARG A 370 1.47 16.60 5.03
N LEU A 371 1.71 16.49 6.34
CA LEU A 371 2.92 17.03 6.96
C LEU A 371 4.16 16.32 6.42
N ILE A 372 4.11 15.00 6.25
CA ILE A 372 5.22 14.24 5.64
C ILE A 372 5.48 14.74 4.22
N GLU A 373 4.46 14.86 3.38
CA GLU A 373 4.60 15.34 2.00
C GLU A 373 5.24 16.74 1.95
N GLU A 374 4.75 17.66 2.78
CA GLU A 374 5.26 19.03 2.85
C GLU A 374 6.72 19.10 3.32
N LEU A 375 7.09 18.33 4.36
CA LEU A 375 8.47 18.26 4.84
C LEU A 375 9.42 17.65 3.80
N LEU A 376 8.96 16.62 3.07
CA LEU A 376 9.74 16.02 1.99
C LEU A 376 9.96 17.02 0.85
N LEU A 377 8.92 17.76 0.45
CA LEU A 377 9.03 18.82 -0.56
C LEU A 377 10.01 19.91 -0.14
N PHE A 378 9.91 20.37 1.10
CA PHE A 378 10.81 21.37 1.68
C PHE A 378 12.28 20.90 1.63
N PHE A 379 12.57 19.69 2.10
CA PHE A 379 13.94 19.16 2.12
C PHE A 379 14.53 19.07 0.71
N ASP A 380 13.73 18.60 -0.26
CA ASP A 380 14.18 18.46 -1.64
C ASP A 380 14.39 19.81 -2.35
N GLN A 381 13.51 20.79 -2.11
CA GLN A 381 13.66 22.15 -2.67
C GLN A 381 14.98 22.79 -2.23
N LEU A 382 15.37 22.58 -0.97
CA LEU A 382 16.63 23.07 -0.41
C LEU A 382 17.81 22.10 -0.58
N LYS A 383 17.61 20.97 -1.28
CA LYS A 383 18.62 19.93 -1.52
C LYS A 383 19.26 19.41 -0.23
N ILE A 384 18.45 19.27 0.81
CA ILE A 384 18.83 18.72 2.10
C ILE A 384 18.94 17.20 1.94
N GLU A 385 20.07 16.63 2.35
CA GLU A 385 20.25 15.18 2.36
C GLU A 385 19.41 14.55 3.48
N TYR A 386 18.60 13.56 3.16
CA TYR A 386 17.83 12.83 4.17
C TYR A 386 18.76 11.97 5.04
N PHE A 387 18.52 11.97 6.36
CA PHE A 387 19.21 11.03 7.25
C PHE A 387 18.87 9.58 6.85
N ILE A 388 17.57 9.32 6.62
CA ILE A 388 17.06 8.08 6.03
C ILE A 388 17.01 8.23 4.50
N ASP A 389 17.98 7.65 3.80
CA ASP A 389 18.20 7.84 2.36
C ASP A 389 16.96 7.50 1.51
N GLU A 390 16.16 6.52 1.95
CA GLU A 390 15.01 6.00 1.22
C GLU A 390 13.80 6.94 1.24
N LEU A 391 13.76 7.95 2.13
CA LEU A 391 12.68 8.96 2.17
C LEU A 391 12.53 9.74 0.86
N LYS A 392 13.60 9.87 0.06
CA LYS A 392 13.53 10.45 -1.29
C LYS A 392 12.58 9.68 -2.22
N THR A 393 12.46 8.36 -2.04
CA THR A 393 11.57 7.52 -2.84
C THR A 393 10.11 7.70 -2.42
N LEU A 394 9.89 8.00 -1.13
CA LEU A 394 8.57 8.27 -0.57
C LEU A 394 7.95 9.53 -1.20
N LYS A 395 8.75 10.58 -1.41
CA LYS A 395 8.31 11.79 -2.12
C LYS A 395 7.81 11.49 -3.53
N VAL A 396 8.52 10.63 -4.26
CA VAL A 396 8.10 10.22 -5.62
C VAL A 396 6.75 9.47 -5.55
N ALA A 397 6.55 8.64 -4.53
CA ALA A 397 5.29 7.93 -4.33
C ALA A 397 4.12 8.89 -4.03
N PHE A 398 4.33 9.93 -3.21
CA PHE A 398 3.35 11.00 -2.99
C PHE A 398 3.00 11.72 -4.30
N ALA A 399 4.02 12.15 -5.06
CA ALA A 399 3.82 12.92 -6.30
C ALA A 399 3.07 12.15 -7.41
N GLN A 400 3.22 10.82 -7.46
CA GLN A 400 2.54 9.97 -8.45
C GLN A 400 1.05 9.85 -8.20
N LYS A 401 0.57 10.16 -6.99
CA LYS A 401 -0.83 9.95 -6.57
C LYS A 401 -1.36 8.56 -6.91
N GLY A 402 -0.50 7.55 -6.84
CA GLY A 402 -0.84 6.15 -7.12
C GLY A 402 -1.27 5.41 -5.85
N ALA A 403 -1.13 4.09 -5.87
CA ALA A 403 -1.62 3.19 -4.82
C ALA A 403 -1.14 3.52 -3.39
N PHE A 404 0.07 4.09 -3.24
CA PHE A 404 0.58 4.56 -1.95
C PHE A 404 -0.22 5.74 -1.38
N PHE A 405 -0.51 6.74 -2.23
CA PHE A 405 -1.29 7.91 -1.86
C PHE A 405 -2.75 7.54 -1.56
N GLU A 406 -3.34 6.68 -2.40
CA GLU A 406 -4.68 6.14 -2.18
C GLU A 406 -4.77 5.37 -0.85
N SER A 407 -3.74 4.58 -0.50
CA SER A 407 -3.66 3.91 0.80
C SER A 407 -3.62 4.88 1.97
N HIS A 408 -2.85 5.97 1.90
CA HIS A 408 -2.87 6.98 2.95
C HIS A 408 -4.25 7.62 3.11
N GLN A 409 -4.91 8.00 2.01
CA GLN A 409 -6.25 8.58 2.07
C GLN A 409 -7.27 7.62 2.67
N TYR A 410 -7.25 6.35 2.24
CA TYR A 410 -8.12 5.32 2.79
C TYR A 410 -7.88 5.11 4.28
N LEU A 411 -6.63 4.91 4.71
CA LEU A 411 -6.29 4.61 6.10
C LEU A 411 -6.56 5.79 7.03
N THR A 412 -6.33 7.02 6.58
CA THR A 412 -6.71 8.24 7.33
C THR A 412 -8.23 8.35 7.47
N ALA A 413 -9.00 8.06 6.41
CA ALA A 413 -10.46 8.03 6.50
C ALA A 413 -10.96 6.91 7.43
N MET A 414 -10.35 5.72 7.36
CA MET A 414 -10.69 4.58 8.20
C MET A 414 -10.34 4.82 9.67
N LYS A 415 -9.22 5.48 9.95
CA LYS A 415 -8.85 5.93 11.30
C LYS A 415 -9.96 6.77 11.93
N LYS A 416 -10.53 7.72 11.17
CA LYS A 416 -11.68 8.52 11.64
C LYS A 416 -12.87 7.63 12.00
N ARG A 417 -13.22 6.67 11.15
CA ARG A 417 -14.32 5.72 11.38
C ARG A 417 -14.10 4.87 12.62
N VAL A 418 -12.88 4.36 12.81
CA VAL A 418 -12.52 3.44 13.90
C VAL A 418 -12.40 4.15 15.24
N LEU A 419 -11.76 5.33 15.28
CA LEU A 419 -11.47 6.04 16.54
C LEU A 419 -12.59 6.99 16.96
N LEU A 420 -13.35 7.55 16.01
CA LEU A 420 -14.46 8.48 16.30
C LEU A 420 -15.85 7.85 16.10
N ASN A 421 -15.92 6.60 15.62
CA ASN A 421 -17.17 5.91 15.31
C ASN A 421 -18.05 6.69 14.30
N ASP A 422 -17.44 7.31 13.28
CA ASP A 422 -18.09 8.21 12.33
C ASP A 422 -17.63 8.02 10.85
N PRO A 423 -18.47 7.43 9.97
CA PRO A 423 -19.66 6.64 10.30
C PRO A 423 -19.28 5.30 10.98
N PRO A 424 -20.17 4.76 11.82
CA PRO A 424 -19.95 3.47 12.48
C PRO A 424 -19.79 2.33 11.47
N ILE A 425 -19.01 1.31 11.83
CA ILE A 425 -18.76 0.14 10.99
C ILE A 425 -19.78 -0.95 11.35
N GLY A 426 -20.54 -1.39 10.34
CA GLY A 426 -21.57 -2.40 10.51
C GLY A 426 -21.00 -3.83 10.65
N PRO A 427 -21.73 -4.77 11.28
CA PRO A 427 -21.32 -6.17 11.38
C PRO A 427 -21.10 -6.85 10.03
N ASP A 428 -21.86 -6.46 9.00
CA ASP A 428 -21.77 -7.04 7.65
C ASP A 428 -20.62 -6.45 6.83
N GLU A 429 -20.06 -5.31 7.26
CA GLU A 429 -18.97 -4.60 6.56
C GLU A 429 -17.58 -4.98 7.10
N ILE A 430 -17.51 -5.46 8.35
CA ILE A 430 -16.25 -5.64 9.08
C ILE A 430 -15.24 -6.55 8.37
N GLU A 431 -15.72 -7.59 7.69
CA GLU A 431 -14.87 -8.51 6.94
C GLU A 431 -14.18 -7.81 5.77
N ASN A 432 -14.96 -7.17 4.90
CA ASN A 432 -14.42 -6.44 3.75
C ASN A 432 -13.49 -5.31 4.18
N VAL A 433 -13.88 -4.53 5.19
CA VAL A 433 -13.06 -3.42 5.69
C VAL A 433 -11.76 -3.91 6.34
N CYS A 434 -11.77 -5.02 7.08
CA CYS A 434 -10.54 -5.59 7.63
C CYS A 434 -9.57 -6.01 6.52
N LEU A 435 -10.06 -6.70 5.49
CA LEU A 435 -9.24 -7.19 4.37
C LEU A 435 -8.70 -6.04 3.52
N GLU A 436 -9.53 -5.04 3.24
CA GLU A 436 -9.15 -3.85 2.49
C GLU A 436 -8.14 -2.99 3.29
N THR A 437 -8.36 -2.80 4.59
CA THR A 437 -7.42 -2.08 5.48
C THR A 437 -6.07 -2.80 5.55
N GLU A 438 -6.05 -4.13 5.65
CA GLU A 438 -4.80 -4.89 5.61
C GLU A 438 -4.05 -4.69 4.30
N SER A 439 -4.77 -4.68 3.17
CA SER A 439 -4.19 -4.47 1.84
C SER A 439 -3.58 -3.07 1.72
N HIS A 440 -4.29 -2.03 2.17
CA HIS A 440 -3.76 -0.67 2.18
C HIS A 440 -2.56 -0.53 3.11
N LEU A 441 -2.60 -1.15 4.29
CA LEU A 441 -1.47 -1.18 5.23
C LEU A 441 -0.25 -1.86 4.60
N ALA A 442 -0.44 -2.98 3.90
CA ALA A 442 0.63 -3.65 3.17
C ALA A 442 1.27 -2.72 2.12
N ASN A 443 0.46 -1.96 1.36
CA ASN A 443 0.96 -0.93 0.44
C ASN A 443 1.78 0.17 1.14
N ILE A 444 1.41 0.58 2.36
CA ILE A 444 2.24 1.52 3.15
C ILE A 444 3.61 0.89 3.44
N PHE A 445 3.66 -0.39 3.82
CA PHE A 445 4.91 -1.09 4.08
C PHE A 445 5.78 -1.33 2.83
N GLN A 446 5.22 -1.33 1.62
CA GLN A 446 6.01 -1.28 0.39
C GLN A 446 6.94 -0.07 0.32
N HIS A 447 6.53 1.03 0.94
CA HIS A 447 7.30 2.26 0.99
C HIS A 447 7.90 2.56 2.38
N GLY A 448 7.47 1.89 3.45
CA GLY A 448 7.97 2.08 4.83
C GLY A 448 8.96 1.02 5.32
N GLY A 449 9.18 -0.07 4.58
CA GLY A 449 10.05 -1.18 5.00
C GLY A 449 11.54 -0.84 5.14
N PHE A 450 11.99 0.31 4.63
CA PHE A 450 13.40 0.72 4.67
C PHE A 450 13.95 0.92 6.08
N PHE A 451 13.11 1.13 7.10
CA PHE A 451 13.57 1.29 8.47
C PHE A 451 14.35 0.07 8.98
N ALA A 452 14.14 -1.12 8.40
CA ALA A 452 14.91 -2.31 8.74
C ALA A 452 16.42 -2.24 8.42
N LYS A 453 16.83 -1.28 7.56
CA LYS A 453 18.24 -0.97 7.27
C LYS A 453 18.94 -0.28 8.45
N TYR A 454 18.20 0.53 9.19
CA TYR A 454 18.70 1.37 10.28
C TYR A 454 18.64 0.63 11.60
N LYS A 455 19.40 1.09 12.59
CA LYS A 455 19.33 0.57 13.96
C LYS A 455 18.73 1.63 14.86
N MET A 456 17.69 1.27 15.60
CA MET A 456 17.10 2.15 16.62
C MET A 456 17.61 1.73 18.00
N THR A 457 17.92 2.69 18.87
CA THR A 457 18.53 2.41 20.18
C THR A 457 18.13 3.49 21.18
N THR A 458 17.73 3.09 22.39
CA THR A 458 17.66 4.03 23.52
C THR A 458 19.05 4.20 24.10
N ILE A 459 19.50 5.43 24.30
CA ILE A 459 20.68 5.77 25.10
C ILE A 459 20.20 6.30 26.45
N LYS A 460 20.40 5.54 27.52
CA LYS A 460 19.99 5.93 28.87
C LYS A 460 20.94 6.93 29.50
N ASN A 461 22.23 6.68 29.38
CA ASN A 461 23.28 7.52 29.96
C ASN A 461 24.61 7.32 29.23
N ILE A 462 25.53 8.28 29.36
CA ILE A 462 26.87 8.23 28.78
C ILE A 462 27.91 8.62 29.84
N ASP A 463 28.82 7.70 30.16
CA ASP A 463 29.94 7.97 31.07
C ASP A 463 31.24 8.27 30.30
N LEU A 464 31.97 9.32 30.71
CA LEU A 464 33.32 9.61 30.22
C LEU A 464 34.36 8.73 30.91
N ILE A 465 35.08 7.91 30.13
CA ILE A 465 36.22 7.12 30.57
C ILE A 465 37.51 7.76 30.05
N LYS A 466 38.22 8.51 30.92
CA LYS A 466 39.51 9.11 30.59
C LYS A 466 40.59 8.76 31.61
N ARG A 467 41.52 7.88 31.22
CA ARG A 467 42.70 7.53 32.04
C ARG A 467 43.86 8.49 31.72
N ARG A 468 44.80 8.65 32.67
CA ARG A 468 46.03 9.45 32.48
C ARG A 468 46.74 9.00 31.19
N ASN A 469 47.06 9.96 30.32
CA ASN A 469 47.76 9.78 29.04
C ASN A 469 47.07 8.83 28.03
N ARG A 470 45.74 8.65 28.11
CA ARG A 470 44.95 7.94 27.09
C ARG A 470 43.90 8.87 26.48
N LYS A 471 43.48 8.56 25.25
CA LYS A 471 42.32 9.21 24.62
C LYS A 471 41.05 8.90 25.44
N PRO A 472 40.09 9.84 25.51
CA PRO A 472 38.80 9.57 26.13
C PRO A 472 38.07 8.47 25.37
N LYS A 473 37.24 7.73 26.10
CA LYS A 473 36.21 6.83 25.57
C LYS A 473 34.89 7.15 26.27
N TYR A 474 33.79 6.79 25.64
CA TYR A 474 32.45 7.05 26.12
C TYR A 474 31.69 5.74 26.24
N LYS A 475 31.30 5.42 27.47
CA LYS A 475 30.52 4.22 27.76
C LYS A 475 29.04 4.58 27.70
N HIS A 476 28.34 4.03 26.72
CA HIS A 476 26.91 4.24 26.51
C HIS A 476 26.15 3.12 27.18
N TYR A 477 25.22 3.46 28.07
CA TYR A 477 24.23 2.52 28.60
C TYR A 477 23.04 2.57 27.66
N LEU A 478 22.78 1.46 26.98
CA LEU A 478 21.88 1.45 25.84
C LEU A 478 20.96 0.23 25.84
N VAL A 479 19.84 0.36 25.14
CA VAL A 479 18.91 -0.72 24.85
C VAL A 479 18.68 -0.72 23.34
N ASN A 480 19.06 -1.80 22.66
CA ASN A 480 18.79 -1.94 21.24
C ASN A 480 17.28 -2.18 21.04
N LEU A 481 16.68 -1.43 20.12
CA LEU A 481 15.24 -1.45 19.84
C LEU A 481 14.94 -2.28 18.58
N ASP A 482 15.70 -3.34 18.36
CA ASP A 482 15.52 -4.37 17.35
C ASP A 482 15.34 -5.75 18.02
N ASN A 483 15.12 -6.81 17.24
CA ASN A 483 15.00 -8.18 17.75
C ASN A 483 13.92 -8.35 18.85
N VAL A 484 12.77 -7.70 18.67
CA VAL A 484 11.67 -7.65 19.64
C VAL A 484 11.25 -9.03 20.16
N THR A 485 11.36 -10.10 19.35
CA THR A 485 10.97 -11.44 19.78
C THR A 485 11.85 -12.00 20.92
N GLN A 486 13.09 -11.50 21.05
CA GLN A 486 14.01 -11.87 22.13
C GLN A 486 13.83 -11.02 23.39
N GLY A 487 13.06 -9.93 23.28
CA GLY A 487 12.88 -8.93 24.31
C GLY A 487 14.06 -7.95 24.41
N PHE A 488 13.84 -6.87 25.13
CA PHE A 488 14.83 -5.81 25.30
C PHE A 488 15.83 -6.14 26.40
N ILE A 489 17.12 -5.91 26.11
CA ILE A 489 18.24 -6.18 27.00
C ILE A 489 19.08 -4.91 27.12
N ASP A 490 19.36 -4.50 28.36
CA ASP A 490 20.33 -3.44 28.65
C ASP A 490 21.75 -3.90 28.32
N ALA A 491 22.48 -3.06 27.61
CA ALA A 491 23.86 -3.27 27.23
C ALA A 491 24.70 -2.03 27.56
N ASN A 492 26.01 -2.22 27.65
CA ASN A 492 26.94 -1.13 27.85
C ASN A 492 28.11 -1.26 26.88
N ASP A 493 28.18 -0.36 25.91
CA ASP A 493 29.19 -0.37 24.86
C ASP A 493 30.11 0.85 24.98
N GLU A 494 31.39 0.68 24.67
CA GLU A 494 32.39 1.77 24.68
C GLU A 494 32.72 2.22 23.27
N PHE A 495 32.55 3.52 23.00
CA PHE A 495 32.88 4.15 21.73
C PHE A 495 33.92 5.27 21.90
N GLU A 496 34.52 5.71 20.80
CA GLU A 496 35.48 6.83 20.78
C GLU A 496 34.79 8.21 20.75
N ILE A 497 33.50 8.24 20.45
CA ILE A 497 32.63 9.42 20.39
C ILE A 497 31.42 9.25 21.31
N PHE A 498 30.68 10.32 21.58
CA PHE A 498 29.42 10.31 22.33
C PHE A 498 28.25 10.75 21.45
N THR A 499 27.05 10.32 21.82
CA THR A 499 25.77 10.82 21.30
C THR A 499 25.04 11.63 22.37
N ASP A 500 23.71 11.73 22.29
CA ASP A 500 22.90 12.36 23.32
C ASP A 500 22.49 11.35 24.40
N SER A 501 22.48 11.77 25.66
CA SER A 501 21.96 10.96 26.77
C SER A 501 20.45 11.08 26.86
N ARG A 502 19.79 10.10 27.50
CA ARG A 502 18.33 10.05 27.68
C ARG A 502 17.56 10.21 26.36
N SER A 503 18.07 9.60 25.31
CA SER A 503 17.59 9.79 23.94
C SER A 503 17.13 8.48 23.31
N VAL A 504 16.20 8.57 22.38
CA VAL A 504 15.94 7.49 21.41
C VAL A 504 16.54 7.90 20.09
N ILE A 505 17.50 7.13 19.58
CA ILE A 505 18.25 7.50 18.37
C ILE A 505 18.08 6.47 17.25
N PHE A 506 18.13 6.95 16.01
CA PHE A 506 18.47 6.12 14.86
C PHE A 506 19.96 6.18 14.58
N LEU A 507 20.53 5.06 14.16
CA LEU A 507 21.88 4.93 13.65
C LEU A 507 21.83 4.55 12.17
N LYS A 508 22.60 5.28 11.33
CA LYS A 508 22.72 5.01 9.89
C LYS A 508 23.35 3.65 9.60
N SER A 509 24.21 3.18 10.51
CA SER A 509 24.84 1.86 10.47
C SER A 509 24.51 1.05 11.72
N LYS A 510 24.28 -0.26 11.56
CA LYS A 510 24.07 -1.16 12.72
C LYS A 510 25.33 -1.40 13.56
N LYS A 511 26.50 -0.95 13.10
CA LYS A 511 27.82 -1.24 13.70
C LYS A 511 28.54 0.00 14.24
N ASP A 512 28.07 1.19 13.92
CA ASP A 512 28.72 2.44 14.29
C ASP A 512 27.67 3.40 14.88
N ILE A 513 28.11 4.25 15.80
CA ILE A 513 27.29 5.24 16.50
C ILE A 513 27.54 6.68 16.00
N GLN A 514 28.48 6.88 15.06
CA GLN A 514 28.88 8.20 14.54
C GLN A 514 27.76 8.95 13.82
N GLU A 515 27.05 8.27 12.93
CA GLU A 515 25.97 8.86 12.16
C GLU A 515 24.65 8.49 12.82
N TYR A 516 24.14 9.41 13.64
CA TYR A 516 22.90 9.23 14.37
C TYR A 516 21.93 10.40 14.18
N LEU A 517 20.65 10.13 14.46
CA LEU A 517 19.57 11.12 14.52
C LEU A 517 18.80 10.92 15.82
N ASN A 518 18.65 11.98 16.61
CA ASN A 518 17.93 11.94 17.88
C ASN A 518 16.43 12.20 17.68
N LEU A 519 15.59 11.28 18.15
CA LEU A 519 14.13 11.34 18.03
C LEU A 519 13.43 11.93 19.26
N THR A 520 14.15 12.12 20.36
CA THR A 520 13.66 12.88 21.52
C THR A 520 13.52 14.36 21.08
N PRO A 521 12.43 15.07 21.42
CA PRO A 521 11.36 14.67 22.36
C PRO A 521 10.15 13.98 21.71
N PHE A 522 10.12 13.72 20.40
CA PHE A 522 8.93 13.12 19.78
C PHE A 522 8.73 11.63 20.09
N LEU A 523 9.82 10.90 20.29
CA LEU A 523 9.82 9.52 20.77
C LEU A 523 10.78 9.44 21.95
N ILE A 524 10.24 9.15 23.13
CA ILE A 524 11.01 9.08 24.38
C ILE A 524 10.98 7.68 24.95
N ASP A 525 11.96 7.37 25.81
CA ASP A 525 11.95 6.19 26.66
C ASP A 525 11.84 6.61 28.12
N GLU A 526 10.70 6.36 28.77
CA GLU A 526 10.48 6.73 30.17
C GLU A 526 11.57 6.13 31.08
N ASN A 527 12.01 4.91 30.78
CA ASN A 527 13.01 4.20 31.59
C ASN A 527 14.41 4.80 31.46
N ALA A 528 14.67 5.63 30.44
CA ALA A 528 15.90 6.40 30.35
C ALA A 528 15.96 7.53 31.39
N TYR A 529 14.82 8.04 31.83
CA TYR A 529 14.70 9.08 32.84
C TYR A 529 14.53 8.52 34.25
N THR A 530 13.81 7.40 34.42
CA THR A 530 13.64 6.76 35.73
C THR A 530 14.83 5.89 36.15
N GLY A 531 15.62 5.42 35.18
CA GLY A 531 16.74 4.50 35.40
C GLY A 531 16.32 3.03 35.50
N ASP A 532 15.05 2.72 35.23
CA ASP A 532 14.55 1.36 35.21
C ASP A 532 15.18 0.53 34.08
N ALA A 533 15.24 -0.79 34.25
CA ALA A 533 15.75 -1.70 33.22
C ALA A 533 14.83 -1.76 31.99
N LYS A 534 15.36 -2.21 30.85
CA LYS A 534 14.66 -2.32 29.56
C LYS A 534 14.14 -0.96 29.06
N THR A 535 13.20 -0.97 28.14
CA THR A 535 12.64 0.22 27.49
C THR A 535 11.15 0.34 27.73
N LYS A 536 10.66 1.57 27.80
CA LYS A 536 9.25 1.92 27.82
C LYS A 536 9.03 3.15 26.94
N LEU A 537 8.79 2.88 25.65
CA LEU A 537 8.76 3.89 24.60
C LEU A 537 7.41 4.60 24.48
N TYR A 538 7.43 5.93 24.41
CA TYR A 538 6.25 6.78 24.26
C TYR A 538 6.36 7.73 23.07
N TYR A 539 5.28 7.87 22.31
CA TYR A 539 5.15 8.86 21.23
C TYR A 539 4.54 10.16 21.75
N TYR A 540 5.03 11.30 21.31
CA TYR A 540 4.37 12.59 21.51
C TYR A 540 3.00 12.59 20.85
N ASN A 541 1.93 12.85 21.61
CA ASN A 541 0.57 12.85 21.07
C ASN A 541 0.10 14.27 20.74
N PHE A 542 -0.02 15.14 21.76
CA PHE A 542 -0.46 16.53 21.61
C PHE A 542 -0.09 17.37 22.83
N PHE A 543 -0.21 18.69 22.70
CA PHE A 543 0.01 19.64 23.80
C PHE A 543 -1.33 20.08 24.42
N LYS A 544 -1.44 19.98 25.75
CA LYS A 544 -2.60 20.43 26.53
C LYS A 544 -2.40 21.89 26.92
N LYS A 545 -3.06 22.79 26.20
CA LYS A 545 -2.93 24.25 26.40
C LYS A 545 -3.37 24.70 27.79
N GLU A 546 -4.40 24.08 28.37
CA GLU A 546 -4.96 24.51 29.67
C GLU A 546 -4.01 24.25 30.85
N SER A 547 -3.27 23.14 30.78
CA SER A 547 -2.37 22.69 31.85
C SER A 547 -0.90 22.94 31.55
N ASN A 548 -0.56 23.44 30.36
CA ASN A 548 0.82 23.54 29.88
C ASN A 548 1.58 22.19 29.97
N THR A 549 0.91 21.10 29.60
CA THR A 549 1.48 19.74 29.68
C THR A 549 1.49 19.06 28.32
N LEU A 550 2.46 18.16 28.11
CA LEU A 550 2.54 17.32 26.92
C LEU A 550 1.90 15.97 27.22
N SER A 551 1.05 15.51 26.32
CA SER A 551 0.50 14.16 26.36
C SER A 551 1.34 13.25 25.47
N TYR A 552 1.74 12.11 26.03
CA TYR A 552 2.46 11.06 25.34
C TYR A 552 1.65 9.76 25.36
N THR A 553 1.77 8.92 24.34
CA THR A 553 1.05 7.64 24.22
C THR A 553 2.04 6.49 24.21
N PHE A 554 1.80 5.49 25.06
CA PHE A 554 2.68 4.33 25.16
C PHE A 554 2.64 3.55 23.85
N SER A 555 3.81 3.39 23.21
CA SER A 555 3.91 2.76 21.89
C SER A 555 3.33 1.34 21.89
N ASN A 556 3.52 0.57 22.97
CA ASN A 556 3.02 -0.80 23.07
C ASN A 556 1.58 -0.89 23.61
N ASN A 557 1.01 0.15 24.19
CA ASN A 557 -0.43 0.14 24.56
C ASN A 557 -1.02 1.53 24.40
N TRP A 558 -1.75 1.75 23.32
CA TRP A 558 -2.23 3.08 22.94
C TRP A 558 -3.33 3.64 23.84
N SER A 559 -3.84 2.85 24.80
CA SER A 559 -4.72 3.33 25.86
C SER A 559 -3.96 3.89 27.08
N GLU A 560 -2.66 3.65 27.18
CA GLU A 560 -1.81 4.15 28.26
C GLU A 560 -1.15 5.46 27.82
N HIS A 561 -1.25 6.48 28.67
CA HIS A 561 -0.72 7.81 28.40
C HIS A 561 0.22 8.25 29.51
N LEU A 562 1.22 9.04 29.13
CA LEU A 562 2.15 9.70 30.03
C LEU A 562 1.92 11.21 29.91
N GLU A 563 1.85 11.90 31.06
CA GLU A 563 1.76 13.35 31.11
C GLU A 563 3.09 13.94 31.57
N VAL A 564 3.65 14.81 30.72
CA VAL A 564 4.90 15.53 30.96
C VAL A 564 4.59 16.98 31.30
N SER A 565 5.18 17.48 32.36
CA SER A 565 4.92 18.79 32.96
C SER A 565 6.19 19.38 33.59
N GLU A 566 6.12 20.61 34.11
CA GLU A 566 7.22 21.23 34.86
C GLU A 566 7.65 20.44 36.11
N THR A 567 6.79 19.56 36.63
CA THR A 567 7.09 18.72 37.81
C THR A 567 7.34 17.25 37.44
N SER A 568 6.94 16.83 36.25
CA SER A 568 7.01 15.45 35.76
C SER A 568 7.78 15.44 34.43
N TYR A 569 9.06 15.04 34.48
CA TYR A 569 9.99 15.07 33.34
C TYR A 569 10.19 16.48 32.74
N PRO A 570 10.61 17.49 33.56
CA PRO A 570 10.75 18.88 33.11
C PRO A 570 11.69 19.07 31.93
N GLU A 571 12.76 18.27 31.85
CA GLU A 571 13.74 18.32 30.76
C GLU A 571 13.08 18.06 29.38
N ILE A 572 12.11 17.13 29.31
CA ILE A 572 11.38 16.82 28.07
C ILE A 572 10.48 17.99 27.66
N LEU A 573 9.86 18.65 28.65
CA LEU A 573 9.03 19.82 28.38
C LEU A 573 9.87 20.99 27.87
N GLU A 574 11.05 21.22 28.46
CA GLU A 574 12.01 22.24 28.05
C GLU A 574 12.49 22.00 26.62
N GLU A 575 12.99 20.80 26.29
CA GLU A 575 13.43 20.43 24.94
C GLU A 575 12.31 20.62 23.90
N PHE A 576 11.08 20.25 24.25
CA PHE A 576 9.94 20.42 23.34
C PHE A 576 9.58 21.90 23.11
N GLN A 577 9.67 22.74 24.16
CA GLN A 577 9.44 24.17 24.04
C GLN A 577 10.52 24.84 23.20
N GLU A 578 11.80 24.49 23.40
CA GLU A 578 12.92 24.97 22.58
C GLU A 578 12.75 24.58 21.11
N LEU A 579 12.40 23.32 20.85
CA LEU A 579 12.09 22.83 19.50
C LEU A 579 10.97 23.65 18.86
N LYS A 580 9.86 23.86 19.58
CA LYS A 580 8.69 24.57 19.05
C LYS A 580 9.07 26.02 18.73
N GLU A 581 9.78 26.69 19.64
CA GLU A 581 10.25 28.07 19.45
C GLU A 581 11.20 28.19 18.25
N GLN A 582 12.13 27.26 18.06
CA GLN A 582 13.08 27.30 16.95
C GLN A 582 12.41 27.06 15.59
N ILE A 583 11.40 26.19 15.52
CA ILE A 583 10.77 25.79 14.26
C ILE A 583 9.63 26.75 13.85
N ILE A 584 8.71 27.08 14.77
CA ILE A 584 7.52 27.91 14.44
C ILE A 584 7.50 29.28 15.14
N GLY A 585 8.47 29.58 16.00
CA GLY A 585 8.54 30.84 16.75
C GLY A 585 7.62 30.88 17.97
N THR A 586 7.70 31.97 18.73
CA THR A 586 6.94 32.18 19.98
C THR A 586 5.48 32.60 19.78
N THR A 587 5.04 32.84 18.54
CA THR A 587 3.79 33.58 18.25
C THR A 587 2.53 32.73 18.02
N THR A 588 2.52 31.43 18.38
CA THR A 588 1.35 30.53 18.19
C THR A 588 1.06 29.57 19.33
#